data_AF-A0A974Z7V8-F1
#
_entry.id   AF-A0A974Z7V8-F1
#
_cell.length_a   1.000
_cell.length_b   1.000
_cell.length_c   1.000
_cell.angle_alpha   90.00
_cell.angle_beta   90.00
_cell.angle_gamma   90.00
#
_symmetry.space_group_name_H-M   'P 1'
#
loop_
_entity.id
_entity.type
_entity.pdbx_description
1 polymer ?
#
loop_
_entity_poly.entity_id
_entity_poly.type
_entity_poly.pdbx_seq_one_letter_code
_entity_poly.pdbx_strand_id
1 'polypeptide(L)'
;MKFEERGQALYDQVTEAFDLRPDELSILELACFELDTVDRLQKAVDELPSLRTKGSMGQDVSAPELGELRQHSLAFANLISRLKISDEDSDEMPKKSPFEVAQMGGRARAKGFRRKF
;
A
#
# COMPACT_ATOMS: atom_id res chain seq x y z
N MET A 1 8.53 14.39 8.76
CA MET A 1 7.82 13.90 7.57
C MET A 1 6.38 13.59 8.01
N LYS A 2 5.35 13.90 7.21
CA LYS A 2 3.94 13.74 7.63
C LYS A 2 3.16 13.01 6.54
N PHE A 3 2.41 11.97 6.91
CA PHE A 3 1.50 11.26 6.01
C PHE A 3 0.20 12.03 5.79
N GLU A 4 -0.47 11.77 4.67
CA GLU A 4 -1.87 12.13 4.46
C GLU A 4 -2.80 11.05 5.06
N GLU A 5 -4.09 11.10 4.77
CA GLU A 5 -5.11 10.29 5.45
C GLU A 5 -4.88 8.79 5.30
N ARG A 6 -4.59 8.30 4.09
CA ARG A 6 -4.46 6.86 3.83
C ARG A 6 -3.15 6.29 4.36
N GLY A 7 -2.05 7.00 4.16
CA GLY A 7 -0.73 6.65 4.68
C GLY A 7 -0.73 6.63 6.21
N GLN A 8 -1.34 7.63 6.85
CA GLN A 8 -1.45 7.66 8.31
C GLN A 8 -2.25 6.47 8.84
N ALA A 9 -3.41 6.18 8.24
CA ALA A 9 -4.25 5.06 8.66
C ALA A 9 -3.52 3.70 8.53
N LEU A 10 -2.75 3.50 7.46
CA LEU A 10 -1.94 2.29 7.30
C LEU A 10 -0.82 2.21 8.35
N TYR A 11 -0.11 3.32 8.58
CA TYR A 11 0.97 3.38 9.57
C TYR A 11 0.48 3.01 10.97
N ASP A 12 -0.61 3.64 11.41
CA ASP A 12 -1.22 3.40 12.72
C ASP A 12 -1.67 1.93 12.83
N GLN A 13 -2.38 1.41 11.83
CA GLN A 13 -2.86 0.04 11.83
C GLN A 13 -1.72 -0.99 11.95
N VAL A 14 -0.61 -0.80 11.23
CA VAL A 14 0.51 -1.75 11.25
C VAL A 14 1.31 -1.64 12.54
N THR A 15 1.59 -0.43 13.01
CA THR A 15 2.39 -0.21 14.23
C THR A 15 1.63 -0.53 15.51
N GLU A 16 0.29 -0.48 15.49
CA GLU A 16 -0.55 -1.00 16.57
C GLU A 16 -0.54 -2.54 16.62
N ALA A 17 -0.42 -3.19 15.46
CA ALA A 17 -0.51 -4.65 15.35
C ALA A 17 0.83 -5.38 15.47
N PHE A 18 1.94 -4.74 15.12
CA PHE A 18 3.26 -5.37 15.01
C PHE A 18 4.36 -4.51 15.64
N ASP A 19 5.30 -5.16 16.32
CA ASP A 19 6.56 -4.54 16.75
C ASP A 19 7.58 -4.66 15.61
N LEU A 20 7.77 -3.56 14.89
CA LEU A 20 8.62 -3.51 13.68
C LEU A 20 10.05 -3.16 14.03
N ARG A 21 10.99 -3.84 13.37
CA ARG A 21 12.40 -3.42 13.38
C ARG A 21 12.58 -2.09 12.64
N PRO A 22 13.68 -1.36 12.87
CA PRO A 22 13.93 -0.09 12.19
C PRO A 22 13.92 -0.15 10.65
N ASP A 23 14.39 -1.26 10.07
CA ASP A 23 14.38 -1.46 8.61
C ASP A 23 12.98 -1.76 8.07
N GLU A 24 12.17 -2.51 8.81
CA GLU A 24 10.76 -2.74 8.48
C GLU A 24 9.95 -1.45 8.61
N LEU A 25 10.21 -0.64 9.65
CA LEU A 25 9.60 0.65 9.83
C LEU A 25 9.91 1.58 8.65
N SER A 26 11.16 1.61 8.18
CA SER A 26 11.55 2.40 7.01
C SER A 26 10.79 1.98 5.73
N ILE A 27 10.56 0.69 5.54
CA ILE A 27 9.77 0.17 4.41
C ILE A 27 8.30 0.57 4.56
N LEU A 28 7.74 0.49 5.77
CA LEU A 28 6.37 0.91 6.06
C LEU A 28 6.18 2.40 5.77
N GLU A 29 7.08 3.25 6.23
CA GLU A 29 7.02 4.69 5.99
C GLU A 29 7.00 4.99 4.49
N LEU A 30 7.88 4.37 3.71
CA LEU A 30 7.88 4.49 2.25
C LEU A 30 6.56 4.00 1.62
N ALA A 31 6.02 2.87 2.10
CA ALA A 31 4.74 2.36 1.63
C ALA A 31 3.58 3.33 1.92
N CYS A 32 3.60 4.00 3.08
CA CYS A 32 2.57 4.98 3.45
C CYS A 32 2.62 6.22 2.53
N PHE A 33 3.82 6.74 2.24
CA PHE A 33 3.96 7.84 1.27
C PHE A 33 3.53 7.45 -0.15
N GLU A 34 3.84 6.22 -0.55
CA GLU A 34 3.44 5.70 -1.85
C GLU A 34 1.91 5.56 -1.94
N LEU A 35 1.27 5.10 -0.86
CA LEU A 35 -0.19 4.98 -0.79
C LEU A 35 -0.90 6.34 -0.89
N ASP A 36 -0.38 7.37 -0.23
CA ASP A 36 -0.90 8.74 -0.36
C ASP A 36 -0.76 9.26 -1.79
N THR A 37 0.35 8.93 -2.46
CA THR A 37 0.57 9.29 -3.87
C THR A 37 -0.41 8.58 -4.79
N VAL A 38 -0.65 7.28 -4.57
CA VAL A 38 -1.66 6.50 -5.28
C VAL A 38 -3.06 7.09 -5.08
N ASP A 39 -3.42 7.47 -3.85
CA ASP A 39 -4.72 8.07 -3.55
C ASP A 39 -4.93 9.39 -4.31
N ARG A 40 -3.91 10.25 -4.34
CA ARG A 40 -3.96 11.53 -5.08
C ARG A 40 -4.08 11.32 -6.58
N LEU A 41 -3.32 10.38 -7.15
CA LEU A 41 -3.39 10.04 -8.57
C LEU A 41 -4.73 9.39 -8.93
N GLN A 42 -5.29 8.55 -8.06
CA GLN A 42 -6.61 7.94 -8.26
C GLN A 42 -7.68 9.03 -8.32
N LYS A 43 -7.67 9.98 -7.38
CA LYS A 43 -8.59 11.14 -7.40
C LYS A 43 -8.47 11.94 -8.70
N ALA A 44 -7.24 12.22 -9.15
CA ALA A 44 -7.02 12.93 -10.40
C ALA A 44 -7.57 12.15 -11.61
N VAL A 45 -7.39 10.83 -11.65
CA VAL A 45 -7.96 9.96 -12.70
C VAL A 45 -9.49 9.93 -12.65
N ASP A 46 -10.08 9.86 -11.46
CA ASP A 46 -11.53 9.83 -11.26
C ASP A 46 -12.20 11.14 -11.70
N GLU A 47 -11.48 12.26 -11.61
CA GLU A 47 -11.94 13.58 -12.07
C GLU A 47 -11.79 13.77 -13.59
N LEU A 48 -11.12 12.86 -14.31
CA LEU A 48 -10.98 12.98 -15.76
C LEU A 48 -12.32 12.79 -16.47
N PRO A 49 -12.64 13.63 -17.48
CA PRO A 49 -13.85 13.45 -18.28
C PRO A 49 -13.78 12.19 -19.16
N SER A 50 -12.57 11.67 -19.41
CA SER A 50 -12.32 10.46 -20.20
C SER A 50 -10.98 9.85 -19.83
N LEU A 51 -10.91 8.52 -19.82
CA LEU A 51 -9.66 7.76 -19.66
C LEU A 51 -8.78 7.77 -20.93
N ARG A 52 -9.23 8.47 -21.97
CA ARG A 52 -8.54 8.64 -23.25
C ARG A 52 -8.28 10.11 -23.52
N THR A 53 -7.07 10.40 -24.00
CA THR A 53 -6.66 11.72 -24.50
C THR A 53 -6.20 11.59 -25.96
N LYS A 54 -6.01 12.72 -26.64
CA LYS A 54 -5.49 12.73 -28.02
C LYS A 54 -3.97 12.67 -28.00
N GLY A 55 -3.42 11.70 -28.72
CA GLY A 55 -1.99 11.62 -28.99
C GLY A 55 -1.56 12.68 -30.01
N SER A 56 -0.26 12.83 -30.20
CA SER A 56 0.32 13.81 -31.12
C SER A 56 -0.14 13.65 -32.58
N MET A 57 -0.63 12.47 -32.98
CA MET A 57 -1.14 12.21 -34.34
C MET A 57 -2.67 12.17 -34.39
N GLY A 58 -3.36 12.67 -33.35
CA GLY A 58 -4.82 12.76 -33.28
C GLY A 58 -5.54 11.46 -32.95
N GLN A 59 -4.81 10.35 -32.74
CA GLN A 59 -5.38 9.09 -32.29
C GLN A 59 -5.73 9.13 -30.79
N ASP A 60 -6.74 8.37 -30.37
CA ASP A 60 -7.03 8.21 -28.94
C ASP A 60 -5.94 7.34 -28.29
N VAL A 61 -5.32 7.86 -27.24
CA VAL A 61 -4.36 7.16 -26.38
C VAL A 61 -4.87 7.18 -24.93
N SER A 62 -4.33 6.32 -24.07
CA SER A 62 -4.67 6.36 -22.64
C SER A 62 -4.20 7.67 -22.01
N ALA A 63 -4.98 8.19 -21.06
CA ALA A 63 -4.57 9.33 -20.25
C ALA A 63 -3.23 9.02 -19.53
N PRO A 64 -2.25 9.94 -19.53
CA PRO A 64 -0.93 9.70 -18.95
C PRO A 64 -0.99 9.36 -17.45
N GLU A 65 -1.96 9.92 -16.72
CA GLU A 65 -2.20 9.70 -15.30
C GLU A 65 -2.47 8.22 -14.99
N LEU A 66 -3.05 7.46 -15.94
CA LEU A 66 -3.25 6.01 -15.78
C LEU A 66 -1.93 5.23 -15.76
N GLY A 67 -0.94 5.70 -16.52
CA GLY A 67 0.40 5.11 -16.53
C GLY A 67 1.09 5.31 -15.18
N GLU A 68 1.07 6.55 -14.69
CA GLU A 68 1.63 6.92 -13.40
C GLU A 68 0.94 6.18 -12.25
N LEU A 69 -0.40 6.19 -12.22
CA LEU A 69 -1.18 5.48 -11.20
C LEU A 69 -0.83 3.99 -11.16
N ARG A 70 -0.67 3.34 -12.33
CA ARG A 70 -0.27 1.94 -12.40
C ARG A 70 1.14 1.72 -11.85
N GLN A 71 2.09 2.59 -12.19
CA GLN A 71 3.48 2.48 -11.72
C GLN A 71 3.56 2.62 -10.20
N HIS A 72 2.91 3.65 -9.64
CA HIS A 72 2.87 3.89 -8.20
C HIS A 72 2.14 2.77 -7.45
N SER A 73 1.04 2.25 -8.01
CA SER A 73 0.33 1.10 -7.44
C SER A 73 1.21 -0.16 -7.36
N LEU A 74 2.06 -0.40 -8.38
CA LEU A 74 3.01 -1.51 -8.37
C LEU A 74 4.15 -1.27 -7.37
N ALA A 75 4.65 -0.04 -7.25
CA ALA A 75 5.65 0.32 -6.25
C ALA A 75 5.12 0.07 -4.82
N PHE A 76 3.90 0.51 -4.53
CA PHE A 76 3.23 0.25 -3.26
C PHE A 76 3.10 -1.25 -2.99
N ALA A 77 2.59 -2.03 -3.95
CA ALA A 77 2.44 -3.48 -3.80
C ALA A 77 3.78 -4.17 -3.51
N ASN A 78 4.87 -3.74 -4.17
CA ASN A 78 6.20 -4.26 -3.92
C ASN A 78 6.71 -3.93 -2.51
N LEU A 79 6.49 -2.70 -2.02
CA LEU A 79 6.88 -2.30 -0.66
C LEU A 79 6.13 -3.10 0.40
N ILE A 80 4.81 -3.26 0.23
CA ILE A 80 3.98 -4.07 1.14
C ILE A 80 4.42 -5.54 1.12
N SER A 81 4.69 -6.12 -0.04
CA SER A 81 5.17 -7.51 -0.12
C SER A 81 6.51 -7.74 0.61
N ARG A 82 7.36 -6.70 0.67
CA ARG A 82 8.66 -6.77 1.36
C ARG A 82 8.52 -6.74 2.88
N LEU A 83 7.45 -6.14 3.41
CA LEU A 83 7.13 -6.22 4.83
C LEU A 83 6.79 -7.66 5.27
N LYS A 84 6.48 -8.56 4.31
CA LYS A 84 6.18 -9.99 4.58
C LYS A 84 5.16 -10.20 5.72
N ILE A 85 4.22 -9.26 5.87
CA ILE A 85 3.11 -9.40 6.79
C ILE A 85 2.31 -10.60 6.28
N SER A 86 2.44 -11.73 6.97
CA SER A 86 1.83 -12.99 6.51
C SER A 86 0.32 -12.95 6.67
N ASP A 87 -0.39 -13.49 5.68
CA ASP A 87 -1.85 -13.49 5.58
C ASP A 87 -2.54 -14.68 6.34
N GLU A 88 -2.04 -15.21 7.48
CA GLU A 88 -2.48 -16.58 7.96
C GLU A 88 -3.27 -16.82 9.30
N ASP A 89 -4.61 -16.80 9.41
CA ASP A 89 -5.50 -17.29 10.54
C ASP A 89 -4.83 -17.40 11.91
N SER A 90 -4.54 -16.32 12.67
CA SER A 90 -4.21 -16.43 14.10
C SER A 90 -5.12 -15.56 14.93
N ASP A 91 -5.88 -16.22 15.78
CA ASP A 91 -6.67 -15.59 16.84
C ASP A 91 -5.80 -15.02 17.98
N GLU A 92 -4.46 -15.02 17.84
CA GLU A 92 -3.51 -14.41 18.79
C GLU A 92 -2.68 -13.33 18.10
N MET A 93 -2.67 -12.12 18.66
CA MET A 93 -1.78 -11.04 18.23
C MET A 93 -0.32 -11.43 18.47
N PRO A 94 0.50 -11.64 17.43
CA PRO A 94 1.91 -11.96 17.63
C PRO A 94 2.65 -10.69 18.04
N LYS A 95 3.15 -10.63 19.28
CA LYS A 95 4.02 -9.56 19.80
C LYS A 95 5.45 -9.61 19.19
N LYS A 96 5.60 -10.01 17.93
CA LYS A 96 6.90 -10.24 17.27
C LYS A 96 6.89 -9.69 15.85
N SER A 97 8.08 -9.38 15.34
CA SER A 97 8.27 -8.82 14.00
C SER A 97 7.80 -9.79 12.90
N PRO A 98 7.22 -9.31 11.78
CA PRO A 98 6.79 -10.15 10.65
C PRO A 98 7.90 -11.07 10.12
N PHE A 99 9.15 -10.61 10.14
CA PHE A 99 10.31 -11.41 9.74
C PHE A 99 10.57 -12.61 10.66
N GLU A 100 10.39 -12.46 11.98
CA GLU A 100 10.51 -13.56 12.94
C GLU A 100 9.34 -14.56 12.84
N VAL A 101 8.13 -14.07 12.56
CA VAL A 101 6.95 -14.91 12.31
C VAL A 101 7.17 -15.79 11.06
N ALA A 102 7.70 -15.22 9.98
CA ALA A 102 8.00 -15.94 8.75
C ALA A 102 9.13 -16.98 8.90
N GLN A 103 10.11 -16.76 9.78
CA GLN A 103 11.20 -17.71 10.06
C GLN A 103 10.79 -18.85 10.99
N MET A 104 9.81 -18.64 11.89
CA MET A 104 9.37 -19.65 12.84
C MET A 104 8.33 -20.65 12.27
N GLY A 105 7.89 -20.48 11.02
CA GLY A 105 6.87 -21.36 10.41
C GLY A 105 5.51 -21.28 11.11
N GLY A 106 5.28 -20.22 11.89
CA GLY A 106 4.06 -20.01 12.67
C GLY A 106 3.02 -19.25 11.84
N ARG A 107 1.88 -19.89 11.61
CA ARG A 107 0.80 -19.36 10.77
C ARG A 107 -0.05 -18.37 11.58
N ALA A 108 0.00 -17.07 11.25
CA ALA A 108 -0.77 -16.01 11.91
C ALA A 108 -1.47 -14.93 11.00
N ARG A 109 -2.80 -14.65 11.17
CA ARG A 109 -3.68 -13.66 10.47
C ARG A 109 -4.05 -12.58 11.46
N ALA A 110 -4.21 -11.41 10.88
CA ALA A 110 -4.82 -10.24 11.49
C ALA A 110 -6.35 -10.26 11.41
N LYS A 111 -6.98 -9.71 12.46
CA LYS A 111 -8.42 -9.46 12.51
C LYS A 111 -8.78 -8.22 11.68
N GLY A 112 -9.59 -8.41 10.64
CA GLY A 112 -10.51 -7.39 10.14
C GLY A 112 -9.97 -6.37 9.14
N PHE A 113 -9.60 -6.81 7.94
CA PHE A 113 -9.59 -5.93 6.76
C PHE A 113 -11.05 -5.58 6.36
N ARG A 114 -11.65 -4.57 7.02
CA ARG A 114 -12.92 -4.01 6.56
C ARG A 114 -12.66 -3.18 5.30
N ARG A 115 -12.78 -3.86 4.16
CA ARG A 115 -12.91 -3.28 2.82
C ARG A 115 -14.17 -2.40 2.80
N LYS A 116 -14.03 -1.10 3.07
CA LYS A 116 -15.04 -0.13 2.63
C LYS A 116 -14.69 0.26 1.20
N PHE A 117 -15.46 -0.28 0.27
CA PHE A 117 -15.58 0.25 -1.08
C PHE A 117 -16.26 1.62 -1.04
#